data_AF-A0A5B9QBH6-F1
#
_entry.id   AF-A0A5B9QBH6-F1
#
_cell.length_a   1.000
_cell.length_b   1.000
_cell.length_c   1.000
_cell.angle_alpha   90.00
_cell.angle_beta   90.00
_cell.angle_gamma   90.00
#
_symmetry.space_group_name_H-M   'P 1'
#
loop_
_entity.id
_entity.type
_entity.pdbx_description
1 polymer ?
#
loop_
_entity_poly.entity_id
_entity_poly.type
_entity_poly.pdbx_seq_one_letter_code
_entity_poly.pdbx_strand_id
1 'polypeptide(L)'
;MKIEVYCDESRPDLFASQSTKYQYMVLGSLWIPSAAREAFKQELKEIKQTHDIGGEAKWQKVSHPKMAFYRDIIDWFFSKDTAVRFRSIVIDREKVDRVKFHDSDCELAFYKFYYQLLHHWIYDFNTYSVFCDFKSNRSRTRLSDLQKCLDHSNLFSDIARVQPVRSIESVLIQLSDILTGLVSSKVNRSAKQAGAKSELIDYFESRLGNQISHTPASEEKFNVFVINLQGGW
;
A
#
# COMPACT_ATOMS: atom_id res chain seq x y z
N MET A 1 -14.62 11.02 11.90
CA MET A 1 -13.93 11.96 10.97
C MET A 1 -14.03 11.45 9.53
N LYS A 2 -13.66 12.24 8.51
CA LYS A 2 -13.54 11.77 7.11
C LYS A 2 -12.09 11.38 6.79
N ILE A 3 -11.88 10.14 6.39
CA ILE A 3 -10.56 9.56 6.10
C ILE A 3 -10.53 9.11 4.64
N GLU A 4 -9.41 9.37 3.98
CA GLU A 4 -9.13 8.90 2.63
C GLU A 4 -8.03 7.86 2.65
N VAL A 5 -8.21 6.82 1.85
CA VAL A 5 -7.29 5.68 1.75
C VAL A 5 -6.85 5.53 0.31
N TYR A 6 -5.55 5.53 0.07
CA TYR A 6 -4.95 5.39 -1.26
C TYR A 6 -4.19 4.08 -1.33
N CYS A 7 -4.64 3.17 -2.18
CA CYS A 7 -4.11 1.82 -2.26
C CYS A 7 -3.32 1.60 -3.54
N ASP A 8 -2.26 0.81 -3.41
CA ASP A 8 -1.47 0.32 -4.54
C ASP A 8 -0.98 -1.10 -4.24
N GLU A 9 -0.49 -1.80 -5.25
CA GLU A 9 0.02 -3.15 -5.10
C GLU A 9 1.30 -3.45 -5.86
N SER A 10 2.14 -4.24 -5.21
CA SER A 10 3.34 -4.76 -5.84
C SER A 10 3.16 -6.24 -6.19
N ARG A 11 3.39 -6.54 -7.47
CA ARG A 11 3.38 -7.90 -8.02
C ARG A 11 2.01 -8.61 -7.91
N PRO A 12 0.91 -7.99 -8.37
CA PRO A 12 -0.41 -8.60 -8.36
C PRO A 12 -0.52 -9.85 -9.27
N ASP A 13 0.36 -9.95 -10.25
CA ASP A 13 0.48 -11.06 -11.20
C ASP A 13 0.94 -12.37 -10.54
N LEU A 14 1.47 -12.33 -9.31
CA LEU A 14 1.91 -13.53 -8.58
C LEU A 14 0.79 -14.55 -8.32
N PHE A 15 -0.48 -14.12 -8.27
CA PHE A 15 -1.60 -15.05 -8.16
C PHE A 15 -1.96 -15.70 -9.50
N ALA A 16 -1.62 -15.07 -10.62
CA ALA A 16 -1.95 -15.54 -11.96
C ALA A 16 -0.80 -16.32 -12.61
N SER A 17 0.46 -15.98 -12.32
CA SER A 17 1.64 -16.58 -12.94
C SER A 17 2.32 -17.63 -12.05
N GLN A 18 2.68 -18.76 -12.66
CA GLN A 18 3.48 -19.81 -12.02
C GLN A 18 5.00 -19.64 -12.22
N SER A 19 5.45 -18.75 -13.11
CA SER A 19 6.86 -18.64 -13.55
C SER A 19 7.67 -17.54 -12.85
N THR A 20 7.16 -17.02 -11.74
CA THR A 20 7.79 -15.92 -11.00
C THR A 20 8.79 -16.42 -9.96
N LYS A 21 9.96 -15.77 -9.90
CA LYS A 21 11.00 -16.02 -8.88
C LYS A 21 10.71 -15.39 -7.52
N TYR A 22 9.54 -14.78 -7.35
CA TYR A 22 9.19 -13.98 -6.18
C TYR A 22 8.02 -14.61 -5.43
N GLN A 23 8.16 -14.71 -4.11
CA GLN A 23 7.25 -15.47 -3.25
C GLN A 23 6.15 -14.59 -2.65
N TYR A 24 6.47 -13.35 -2.29
CA TYR A 24 5.59 -12.50 -1.52
C TYR A 24 4.90 -11.46 -2.40
N MET A 25 3.58 -11.42 -2.31
CA MET A 25 2.77 -10.31 -2.81
C MET A 25 2.56 -9.28 -1.70
N VAL A 26 2.57 -8.00 -2.06
CA VAL A 26 2.32 -6.92 -1.11
C VAL A 26 1.23 -6.00 -1.63
N LEU A 27 0.22 -5.75 -0.79
CA LEU A 27 -0.76 -4.69 -0.98
C LEU A 27 -0.47 -3.60 0.05
N GLY A 28 -0.50 -2.34 -0.36
CA GLY A 28 -0.30 -1.21 0.53
C GLY A 28 -1.45 -0.21 0.49
N SER A 29 -1.60 0.52 1.59
CA SER A 29 -2.64 1.52 1.79
C SER A 29 -2.08 2.70 2.59
N LEU A 30 -2.26 3.90 2.05
CA LEU A 30 -1.90 5.16 2.69
C LEU A 30 -3.17 5.85 3.19
N TRP A 31 -3.23 6.18 4.47
CA TRP A 31 -4.40 6.72 5.15
C TRP A 31 -4.13 8.15 5.60
N ILE A 32 -5.02 9.07 5.22
CA ILE A 32 -4.94 10.48 5.59
C ILE A 32 -6.30 11.06 5.99
N PRO A 33 -6.36 12.08 6.87
CA PRO A 33 -7.55 12.88 7.04
C PRO A 33 -7.91 13.61 5.75
N SER A 34 -9.16 13.53 5.30
CA SER A 34 -9.62 14.18 4.07
C SER A 34 -9.41 15.70 4.09
N ALA A 35 -9.48 16.33 5.26
CA ALA A 35 -9.24 17.76 5.44
C ALA A 35 -7.80 18.20 5.13
N ALA A 36 -6.81 17.30 5.27
CA ALA A 36 -5.40 17.59 5.02
C ALA A 36 -4.97 17.32 3.57
N ARG A 37 -5.85 16.73 2.75
CA ARG A 37 -5.54 16.24 1.40
C ARG A 37 -4.88 17.29 0.51
N GLU A 38 -5.47 18.49 0.39
CA GLU A 38 -4.93 19.50 -0.52
C GLU A 38 -3.59 20.05 -0.04
N ALA A 39 -3.41 20.22 1.27
CA ALA A 39 -2.13 20.62 1.86
C ALA A 39 -1.04 19.58 1.56
N PHE A 40 -1.31 18.29 1.84
CA PHE A 40 -0.36 17.21 1.57
C PHE A 40 -0.03 17.05 0.09
N LYS A 41 -1.02 17.20 -0.80
CA LYS A 41 -0.79 17.20 -2.25
C LYS A 41 0.10 18.36 -2.69
N GLN A 42 -0.08 19.54 -2.09
CA GLN A 42 0.71 20.72 -2.44
C GLN A 42 2.16 20.55 -1.98
N GLU A 43 2.40 20.13 -0.74
CA GLU A 43 3.75 19.87 -0.21
C GLU A 43 4.48 18.79 -1.02
N LEU A 44 3.81 17.69 -1.39
CA LEU A 44 4.41 16.65 -2.25
C LEU A 44 4.73 17.16 -3.65
N LYS A 45 3.93 18.09 -4.20
CA LYS A 45 4.22 18.73 -5.49
C LYS A 45 5.42 19.66 -5.40
N GLU A 46 5.55 20.40 -4.30
CA GLU A 46 6.71 21.27 -4.05
C GLU A 46 7.99 20.46 -3.98
N ILE A 47 7.99 19.32 -3.27
CA ILE A 47 9.14 18.38 -3.27
C ILE A 47 9.47 17.93 -4.71
N LYS A 48 8.47 17.58 -5.52
CA LYS A 48 8.71 17.23 -6.92
C LYS A 48 9.34 18.38 -7.72
N GLN A 49 8.89 19.61 -7.51
CA GLN A 49 9.41 20.80 -8.19
C GLN A 49 10.85 21.09 -7.78
N THR A 50 11.17 21.03 -6.49
CA THR A 50 12.53 21.23 -5.96
C THR A 50 13.56 20.28 -6.58
N HIS A 51 13.14 19.08 -6.97
CA HIS A 51 14.00 18.06 -7.58
C HIS A 51 13.80 17.89 -9.10
N ASP A 52 13.11 18.83 -9.76
CA ASP A 52 12.82 18.79 -11.21
C ASP A 52 12.15 17.48 -11.69
N ILE A 53 11.30 16.88 -10.85
CA ILE A 53 10.56 15.66 -11.18
C ILE A 53 9.23 16.01 -11.88
N GLY A 54 9.31 16.21 -13.20
CA GLY A 54 8.12 16.48 -14.03
C GLY A 54 7.22 15.25 -14.28
N GLY A 55 7.73 14.04 -14.07
CA GLY A 55 7.01 12.80 -14.31
C GLY A 55 6.35 12.20 -13.08
N GLU A 56 5.68 11.06 -13.28
CA GLU A 56 5.16 10.24 -12.19
C GLU A 56 6.30 9.62 -11.37
N ALA A 57 6.24 9.76 -10.04
CA ALA A 57 7.17 9.12 -9.13
C ALA A 57 6.69 7.69 -8.85
N LYS A 58 7.55 6.70 -9.11
CA LYS A 58 7.27 5.29 -8.83
C LYS A 58 8.47 4.59 -8.21
N TRP A 59 8.25 3.53 -7.45
CA TRP A 59 9.29 2.63 -6.95
C TRP A 59 10.18 2.09 -8.08
N GLN A 60 9.60 1.78 -9.24
CA GLN A 60 10.36 1.27 -10.38
C GLN A 60 11.37 2.30 -10.94
N LYS A 61 11.12 3.59 -10.74
CA LYS A 61 11.97 4.70 -11.23
C LYS A 61 13.04 5.15 -10.23
N VAL A 62 13.15 4.49 -9.07
CA VAL A 62 14.20 4.75 -8.09
C VAL A 62 15.57 4.49 -8.72
N SER A 63 16.42 5.51 -8.71
CA SER A 63 17.78 5.50 -9.25
C SER A 63 18.65 6.53 -8.50
N HIS A 64 19.98 6.39 -8.55
CA HIS A 64 20.89 7.28 -7.81
C HIS A 64 20.70 8.77 -8.16
N PRO A 65 20.49 9.17 -9.44
CA PRO A 65 20.27 10.58 -9.76
C PRO A 65 19.03 11.19 -9.10
N LYS A 66 18.05 10.37 -8.71
CA LYS A 66 16.81 10.81 -8.07
C LYS A 66 16.79 10.53 -6.57
N MET A 67 17.92 10.13 -5.98
CA MET A 67 17.97 9.67 -4.60
C MET A 67 17.50 10.75 -3.61
N ALA A 68 17.94 11.99 -3.80
CA ALA A 68 17.57 13.10 -2.93
C ALA A 68 16.05 13.30 -2.89
N PHE A 69 15.38 13.29 -4.05
CA PHE A 69 13.93 13.35 -4.14
C PHE A 69 13.22 12.26 -3.33
N TYR A 70 13.64 10.99 -3.44
CA TYR A 70 13.00 9.91 -2.71
C TYR A 70 13.26 9.99 -1.20
N ARG A 71 14.44 10.48 -0.78
CA ARG A 71 14.73 10.74 0.64
C ARG A 71 13.83 11.84 1.20
N ASP A 72 13.65 12.93 0.48
CA ASP A 72 12.76 14.02 0.90
C ASP A 72 11.30 13.58 1.02
N ILE A 73 10.84 12.66 0.15
CA ILE A 73 9.51 12.04 0.28
C ILE A 73 9.40 11.21 1.56
N ILE A 74 10.43 10.42 1.88
CA ILE A 74 10.45 9.60 3.11
C ILE A 74 10.45 10.51 4.33
N ASP A 75 11.26 11.56 4.31
CA ASP A 75 11.36 12.54 5.38
C ASP A 75 10.05 13.27 5.59
N TRP A 76 9.41 13.68 4.50
CA TRP A 76 8.07 14.23 4.51
C TRP A 76 7.08 13.26 5.14
N PHE A 77 7.08 11.98 4.71
CA PHE A 77 6.19 10.96 5.28
C PHE A 77 6.36 10.88 6.80
N PHE A 78 7.58 10.72 7.30
CA PHE A 78 7.83 10.66 8.75
C PHE A 78 7.51 11.96 9.49
N SER A 79 7.69 13.12 8.84
CA SER A 79 7.37 14.43 9.45
C SER A 79 5.88 14.62 9.76
N LYS A 80 4.99 13.87 9.10
CA LYS A 80 3.54 13.95 9.32
C LYS A 80 3.02 13.09 10.45
N ASP A 81 3.89 12.34 11.13
CA ASP A 81 3.52 11.48 12.26
C ASP A 81 2.24 10.66 11.95
N THR A 82 1.26 10.58 12.85
CA THR A 82 0.03 9.78 12.66
C THR A 82 -0.99 10.43 11.72
N ALA A 83 -0.74 11.64 11.18
CA ALA A 83 -1.63 12.25 10.18
C ALA A 83 -1.49 11.62 8.79
N VAL A 84 -0.37 10.93 8.52
CA VAL A 84 -0.17 10.12 7.32
C VAL A 84 0.29 8.74 7.74
N ARG A 85 -0.61 7.76 7.68
CA ARG A 85 -0.35 6.40 8.12
C ARG A 85 -0.21 5.49 6.92
N PHE A 86 0.67 4.51 7.00
CA PHE A 86 0.82 3.49 5.97
C PHE A 86 0.61 2.10 6.58
N ARG A 87 -0.16 1.27 5.88
CA ARG A 87 -0.30 -0.15 6.18
C ARG A 87 -0.09 -0.97 4.94
N SER A 88 0.61 -2.08 5.10
CA SER A 88 0.73 -3.12 4.08
C SER A 88 0.35 -4.49 4.61
N ILE A 89 -0.09 -5.37 3.72
CA ILE A 89 -0.23 -6.79 3.97
C ILE A 89 0.74 -7.53 3.07
N VAL A 90 1.48 -8.47 3.64
CA VAL A 90 2.45 -9.33 2.95
C VAL A 90 1.88 -10.74 2.91
N ILE A 91 1.63 -11.24 1.69
CA ILE A 91 1.01 -12.54 1.43
C ILE A 91 2.06 -13.47 0.82
N ASP A 92 2.29 -14.61 1.49
CA ASP A 92 3.07 -15.72 0.92
C ASP A 92 2.20 -16.51 -0.05
N ARG A 93 2.50 -16.41 -1.35
CA ARG A 93 1.67 -17.05 -2.39
C ARG A 93 1.63 -18.57 -2.26
N GLU A 94 2.68 -19.20 -1.73
CA GLU A 94 2.79 -20.65 -1.64
C GLU A 94 1.84 -21.22 -0.58
N LYS A 95 1.39 -20.36 0.34
CA LYS A 95 0.45 -20.72 1.42
C LYS A 95 -1.00 -20.38 1.09
N VAL A 96 -1.29 -19.86 -0.11
CA VAL A 96 -2.67 -19.51 -0.50
C VAL A 96 -3.38 -20.72 -1.07
N ASP A 97 -4.32 -21.28 -0.30
CA ASP A 97 -5.24 -22.32 -0.78
C ASP A 97 -6.39 -21.70 -1.60
N ARG A 98 -6.15 -21.64 -2.91
CA ARG A 98 -7.07 -21.04 -3.90
C ARG A 98 -8.36 -21.83 -4.09
N VAL A 99 -8.30 -23.15 -3.95
CA VAL A 99 -9.46 -24.00 -4.20
C VAL A 99 -10.42 -23.88 -3.04
N LYS A 100 -9.91 -23.99 -1.81
CA LYS A 100 -10.73 -24.01 -0.60
C LYS A 100 -11.33 -22.65 -0.25
N PHE A 101 -10.56 -21.57 -0.39
CA PHE A 101 -10.97 -20.26 0.13
C PHE A 101 -11.32 -19.23 -0.93
N HIS A 102 -11.04 -19.50 -2.22
CA HIS A 102 -11.13 -18.49 -3.26
C HIS A 102 -11.84 -18.96 -4.54
N ASP A 103 -12.55 -20.09 -4.51
CA ASP A 103 -13.30 -20.63 -5.65
C ASP A 103 -12.43 -20.77 -6.92
N SER A 104 -11.13 -21.01 -6.75
CA SER A 104 -10.12 -21.00 -7.80
C SER A 104 -9.93 -19.66 -8.54
N ASP A 105 -10.58 -18.58 -8.09
CA ASP A 105 -10.55 -17.23 -8.67
C ASP A 105 -9.46 -16.37 -8.02
N CYS A 106 -8.43 -16.02 -8.81
CA CYS A 106 -7.33 -15.14 -8.40
C CYS A 106 -7.79 -13.72 -8.06
N GLU A 107 -8.77 -13.21 -8.80
CA GLU A 107 -9.32 -11.87 -8.58
C GLU A 107 -10.10 -11.86 -7.24
N LEU A 108 -10.87 -12.90 -6.95
CA LEU A 108 -11.52 -13.04 -5.64
C LEU A 108 -10.50 -13.11 -4.50
N ALA A 109 -9.43 -13.90 -4.65
CA ALA A 109 -8.35 -13.96 -3.67
C ALA A 109 -7.73 -12.59 -3.40
N PHE A 110 -7.40 -11.86 -4.47
CA PHE A 110 -6.87 -10.50 -4.40
C PHE A 110 -7.77 -9.57 -3.59
N TYR A 111 -9.07 -9.53 -3.89
CA TYR A 111 -10.01 -8.65 -3.19
C TYR A 111 -10.28 -9.08 -1.73
N LYS A 112 -10.19 -10.38 -1.40
CA LYS A 112 -10.22 -10.85 -0.01
C LYS A 112 -9.00 -10.39 0.79
N PHE A 113 -7.81 -10.34 0.18
CA PHE A 113 -6.63 -9.76 0.83
C PHE A 113 -6.69 -8.24 0.95
N TYR A 114 -7.30 -7.55 -0.03
CA TYR A 114 -7.63 -6.12 0.10
C TYR A 114 -8.56 -5.85 1.28
N TYR A 115 -9.57 -6.69 1.49
CA TYR A 115 -10.40 -6.62 2.69
C TYR A 115 -9.56 -6.80 3.97
N GLN A 116 -8.67 -7.80 4.01
CA GLN A 116 -7.77 -8.02 5.15
C GLN A 116 -6.80 -6.86 5.42
N LEU A 117 -6.33 -6.18 4.37
CA LEU A 117 -5.51 -4.97 4.49
C LEU A 117 -6.27 -3.84 5.22
N LEU A 118 -7.54 -3.63 4.84
CA LEU A 118 -8.27 -2.41 5.19
C LEU A 118 -9.08 -2.53 6.48
N HIS A 119 -9.83 -3.63 6.68
CA HIS A 119 -10.86 -3.68 7.72
C HIS A 119 -10.34 -3.48 9.15
N HIS A 120 -9.12 -3.94 9.43
CA HIS A 120 -8.49 -3.78 10.74
C HIS A 120 -8.20 -2.33 11.14
N TRP A 121 -8.24 -1.39 10.19
CA TRP A 121 -8.06 0.06 10.41
C TRP A 121 -9.34 0.87 10.15
N ILE A 122 -10.50 0.18 10.05
CA ILE A 122 -11.81 0.82 10.03
C ILE A 122 -12.28 0.96 11.48
N TYR A 123 -12.17 2.17 12.01
CA TYR A 123 -12.51 2.53 13.38
C TYR A 123 -13.85 3.25 13.47
N ASP A 124 -14.48 3.11 14.64
CA ASP A 124 -15.80 3.64 14.94
C ASP A 124 -15.90 5.15 14.68
N PHE A 125 -17.10 5.59 14.28
CA PHE A 125 -17.48 6.99 14.09
C PHE A 125 -16.62 7.73 13.03
N ASN A 126 -16.12 6.98 12.05
CA ASN A 126 -15.42 7.50 10.89
C ASN A 126 -16.11 7.14 9.58
N THR A 127 -15.86 7.98 8.57
CA THR A 127 -16.30 7.78 7.19
C THR A 127 -15.08 7.65 6.30
N TYR A 128 -15.01 6.60 5.49
CA TYR A 128 -13.86 6.29 4.66
C TYR A 128 -14.17 6.41 3.17
N SER A 129 -13.24 6.99 2.40
CA SER A 129 -13.20 6.93 0.94
C SER A 129 -11.95 6.20 0.51
N VAL A 130 -12.11 5.07 -0.18
CA VAL A 130 -11.00 4.23 -0.64
C VAL A 130 -10.78 4.44 -2.13
N PHE A 131 -9.54 4.70 -2.50
CA PHE A 131 -9.07 4.93 -3.86
C PHE A 131 -8.04 3.85 -4.21
N CYS A 132 -8.41 2.92 -5.08
CA CYS A 132 -7.49 1.87 -5.56
C CYS A 132 -6.85 2.32 -6.88
N ASP A 133 -5.59 1.95 -7.15
CA ASP A 133 -5.01 2.19 -8.48
C ASP A 133 -5.85 1.48 -9.56
N PHE A 134 -6.03 2.14 -10.69
CA PHE A 134 -6.92 1.66 -11.73
C PHE A 134 -6.40 0.35 -12.33
N LYS A 135 -7.23 -0.68 -12.27
CA LYS A 135 -7.01 -1.95 -12.94
C LYS A 135 -8.20 -2.37 -13.79
N SER A 136 -7.90 -3.03 -14.90
CA SER A 136 -8.88 -3.79 -15.66
C SER A 136 -9.28 -5.03 -14.86
N ASN A 137 -10.34 -4.92 -14.09
CA ASN A 137 -10.96 -6.05 -13.41
C ASN A 137 -11.74 -6.90 -14.42
N ARG A 138 -11.69 -8.23 -14.26
CA ARG A 138 -12.52 -9.14 -15.06
C ARG A 138 -13.97 -9.04 -14.63
N SER A 139 -14.22 -8.99 -13.33
CA SER A 139 -15.54 -8.73 -12.77
C SER A 139 -15.73 -7.25 -12.46
N ARG A 140 -16.79 -6.66 -13.02
CA ARG A 140 -17.18 -5.27 -12.79
C ARG A 140 -17.68 -5.00 -11.37
N THR A 141 -18.01 -6.04 -10.59
CA THR A 141 -18.61 -5.90 -9.26
C THR A 141 -17.59 -5.91 -8.12
N ARG A 142 -16.33 -6.25 -8.37
CA ARG A 142 -15.35 -6.50 -7.29
C ARG A 142 -15.16 -5.31 -6.35
N LEU A 143 -15.13 -4.09 -6.89
CA LEU A 143 -15.01 -2.89 -6.07
C LEU A 143 -16.28 -2.62 -5.25
N SER A 144 -17.47 -2.83 -5.84
CA SER A 144 -18.72 -2.69 -5.10
C SER A 144 -18.90 -3.78 -4.04
N ASP A 145 -18.42 -5.00 -4.30
CA ASP A 145 -18.43 -6.10 -3.35
C ASP A 145 -17.47 -5.82 -2.19
N LEU A 146 -16.25 -5.32 -2.50
CA LEU A 146 -15.30 -4.88 -1.48
C LEU A 146 -15.90 -3.76 -0.63
N GLN A 147 -16.54 -2.75 -1.24
CA GLN A 147 -17.20 -1.66 -0.50
C GLN A 147 -18.22 -2.21 0.49
N LYS A 148 -19.14 -3.06 0.04
CA LYS A 148 -20.16 -3.67 0.92
C LYS A 148 -19.54 -4.47 2.06
N CYS A 149 -18.52 -5.27 1.78
CA CYS A 149 -17.84 -6.05 2.81
C CYS A 149 -17.14 -5.16 3.85
N LEU A 150 -16.48 -4.08 3.42
CA LEU A 150 -15.83 -3.14 4.33
C LEU A 150 -16.87 -2.38 5.18
N ASP A 151 -17.99 -1.98 4.58
CA ASP A 151 -19.08 -1.29 5.29
C ASP A 151 -19.68 -2.17 6.40
N HIS A 152 -19.81 -3.47 6.14
CA HIS A 152 -20.25 -4.42 7.16
C HIS A 152 -19.16 -4.82 8.17
N SER A 153 -17.90 -4.43 7.97
CA SER A 153 -16.81 -4.81 8.88
C SER A 153 -16.85 -4.06 10.21
N ASN A 154 -17.47 -2.87 10.23
CA ASN A 154 -17.66 -2.08 11.44
C ASN A 154 -18.98 -1.29 11.36
N LEU A 155 -19.94 -1.69 12.20
CA LEU A 155 -21.31 -1.13 12.27
C LEU A 155 -21.37 0.34 12.67
N PHE A 156 -20.32 0.88 13.27
CA PHE A 156 -20.25 2.27 13.72
C PHE A 156 -19.45 3.18 12.77
N SER A 157 -19.04 2.65 11.62
CA SER A 157 -18.33 3.39 10.57
C SER A 157 -19.15 3.43 9.27
N ASP A 158 -18.70 4.22 8.30
CA ASP A 158 -19.32 4.32 6.97
C ASP A 158 -18.26 4.24 5.87
N ILE A 159 -18.47 3.39 4.87
CA ILE A 159 -17.63 3.33 3.66
C ILE A 159 -18.33 4.04 2.52
N ALA A 160 -18.15 5.37 2.48
CA ALA A 160 -18.78 6.25 1.51
C ALA A 160 -18.53 5.82 0.04
N ARG A 161 -17.33 5.32 -0.27
CA ARG A 161 -16.99 4.81 -1.62
C ARG A 161 -15.72 3.97 -1.64
N VAL A 162 -15.70 3.04 -2.58
CA VAL A 162 -14.48 2.39 -3.09
C VAL A 162 -14.44 2.60 -4.61
N GLN A 163 -13.46 3.36 -5.11
CA GLN A 163 -13.38 3.70 -6.53
C GLN A 163 -11.97 3.55 -7.09
N PRO A 164 -11.82 3.25 -8.38
CA PRO A 164 -10.51 3.25 -9.02
C PRO A 164 -10.07 4.69 -9.35
N VAL A 165 -8.78 4.97 -9.25
CA VAL A 165 -8.16 6.26 -9.61
C VAL A 165 -6.87 5.98 -10.37
N ARG A 166 -6.55 6.80 -11.38
CA ARG A 166 -5.29 6.64 -12.12
C ARG A 166 -4.13 7.22 -11.31
N SER A 167 -3.07 6.46 -11.13
CA SER A 167 -1.85 6.89 -10.41
C SER A 167 -1.22 8.21 -10.94
N ILE A 168 -1.35 8.52 -12.24
CA ILE A 168 -0.92 9.82 -12.80
C ILE A 168 -1.67 11.03 -12.22
N GLU A 169 -2.91 10.82 -11.75
CA GLU A 169 -3.79 11.86 -11.22
C GLU A 169 -3.59 12.09 -9.72
N SER A 170 -2.81 11.24 -9.03
CA SER A 170 -2.66 11.29 -7.57
C SER A 170 -1.23 11.06 -7.09
N VAL A 171 -0.63 12.11 -6.50
CA VAL A 171 0.67 12.02 -5.79
C VAL A 171 0.61 11.14 -4.53
N LEU A 172 -0.59 10.96 -3.95
CA LEU A 172 -0.78 10.10 -2.78
C LEU A 172 -0.80 8.62 -3.16
N ILE A 173 -1.31 8.27 -4.36
CA ILE A 173 -1.17 6.92 -4.91
C ILE A 173 0.31 6.64 -5.24
N GLN A 174 1.03 7.61 -5.80
CA GLN A 174 2.47 7.50 -6.05
C GLN A 174 3.25 7.26 -4.75
N LEU A 175 2.90 7.94 -3.66
CA LEU A 175 3.49 7.66 -2.34
C LEU A 175 3.16 6.24 -1.85
N SER A 176 1.92 5.78 -2.03
CA SER A 176 1.55 4.39 -1.72
C SER A 176 2.38 3.39 -2.54
N ASP A 177 2.61 3.62 -3.84
CA ASP A 177 3.46 2.78 -4.70
C ASP A 177 4.90 2.72 -4.21
N ILE A 178 5.47 3.85 -3.79
CA ILE A 178 6.83 3.90 -3.25
C ILE A 178 6.95 3.08 -1.96
N LEU A 179 6.04 3.27 -1.00
CA LEU A 179 6.05 2.56 0.28
C LEU A 179 5.75 1.05 0.11
N THR A 180 4.79 0.71 -0.74
CA THR A 180 4.48 -0.68 -1.09
C THR A 180 5.66 -1.36 -1.78
N GLY A 181 6.34 -0.62 -2.68
CA GLY A 181 7.54 -1.06 -3.36
C GLY A 181 8.73 -1.31 -2.42
N LEU A 182 8.92 -0.45 -1.41
CA LEU A 182 9.92 -0.64 -0.35
C LEU A 182 9.70 -1.95 0.41
N VAL A 183 8.49 -2.17 0.94
CA VAL A 183 8.12 -3.40 1.65
C VAL A 183 8.31 -4.62 0.75
N SER A 184 7.73 -4.59 -0.46
CA SER A 184 7.85 -5.66 -1.44
C SER A 184 9.30 -5.99 -1.78
N SER A 185 10.15 -4.97 -1.88
CA SER A 185 11.54 -5.16 -2.22
C SER A 185 12.33 -5.82 -1.09
N LYS A 186 12.07 -5.42 0.16
CA LYS A 186 12.64 -6.03 1.37
C LYS A 186 12.26 -7.50 1.50
N VAL A 187 10.96 -7.81 1.51
CA VAL A 187 10.47 -9.18 1.77
C VAL A 187 10.87 -10.17 0.67
N ASN A 188 10.97 -9.70 -0.57
CA ASN A 188 11.39 -10.52 -1.70
C ASN A 188 12.91 -10.46 -1.98
N ARG A 189 13.69 -9.73 -1.17
CA ARG A 189 15.14 -9.51 -1.37
C ARG A 189 15.49 -9.15 -2.81
N SER A 190 14.68 -8.26 -3.40
CA SER A 190 14.71 -8.00 -4.85
C SER A 190 15.55 -6.79 -5.25
N ALA A 191 15.97 -5.98 -4.27
CA ALA A 191 16.93 -4.90 -4.50
C ALA A 191 18.30 -5.50 -4.82
N LYS A 192 18.99 -4.94 -5.82
CA LYS A 192 20.39 -5.29 -6.09
C LYS A 192 21.26 -4.74 -4.96
N GLN A 193 22.24 -5.54 -4.53
CA GLN A 193 23.26 -5.10 -3.58
C GLN A 193 23.95 -3.84 -4.10
N ALA A 194 24.14 -2.84 -3.21
CA ALA A 194 24.72 -1.53 -3.54
C ALA A 194 23.99 -0.75 -4.67
N GLY A 195 22.71 -1.06 -4.93
CA GLY A 195 21.89 -0.28 -5.84
C GLY A 195 21.06 0.78 -5.10
N ALA A 196 20.63 1.81 -5.82
CA ALA A 196 19.77 2.89 -5.29
C ALA A 196 18.58 2.39 -4.45
N LYS A 197 17.93 1.30 -4.84
CA LYS A 197 16.81 0.74 -4.05
C LYS A 197 17.24 0.19 -2.70
N SER A 198 18.42 -0.42 -2.60
CA SER A 198 18.97 -0.89 -1.34
C SER A 198 19.28 0.30 -0.43
N GLU A 199 19.98 1.32 -0.96
CA GLU A 199 20.29 2.54 -0.21
C GLU A 199 19.04 3.27 0.30
N LEU A 200 17.97 3.28 -0.51
CA LEU A 200 16.72 3.91 -0.11
C LEU A 200 15.99 3.10 0.98
N ILE A 201 16.08 1.76 0.95
CA ILE A 201 15.59 0.89 2.03
C ILE A 201 16.38 1.16 3.31
N ASP A 202 17.71 1.20 3.24
CA ASP A 202 18.57 1.46 4.39
C ASP A 202 18.28 2.83 4.99
N TYR A 203 18.06 3.85 4.16
CA TYR A 203 17.62 5.17 4.59
C TYR A 203 16.24 5.14 5.26
N PHE A 204 15.27 4.45 4.68
CA PHE A 204 13.95 4.30 5.28
C PHE A 204 14.02 3.63 6.65
N GLU A 205 14.80 2.55 6.79
CA GLU A 205 15.02 1.84 8.06
C GLU A 205 15.71 2.74 9.10
N SER A 206 16.61 3.63 8.67
CA SER A 206 17.24 4.62 9.56
C SER A 206 16.23 5.64 10.12
N ARG A 207 15.23 6.03 9.31
CA ARG A 207 14.15 6.94 9.72
C ARG A 207 13.10 6.24 10.57
N LEU A 208 12.85 4.95 10.29
CA LEU A 208 11.95 4.09 11.05
C LEU A 208 12.54 3.70 12.42
N GLY A 209 13.88 3.62 12.53
CA GLY A 209 14.60 3.19 13.73
C GLY A 209 14.71 1.67 13.88
N ASN A 210 14.19 0.89 12.93
CA ASN A 210 14.28 -0.57 12.90
C ASN A 210 14.24 -1.09 11.46
N GLN A 211 14.42 -2.41 11.30
CA GLN A 211 14.28 -3.06 9.99
C GLN A 211 12.81 -3.26 9.63
N ILE A 212 12.49 -3.08 8.35
CA ILE A 212 11.16 -3.39 7.78
C ILE A 212 10.91 -4.89 8.00
N SER A 213 9.96 -5.19 8.88
CA SER A 213 9.58 -6.54 9.30
C SER A 213 8.13 -6.53 9.77
N HIS A 214 7.59 -7.70 10.16
CA HIS A 214 6.22 -7.78 10.67
C HIS A 214 6.02 -6.86 11.89
N THR A 215 4.92 -6.11 11.91
CA THR A 215 4.58 -5.20 13.01
C THR A 215 3.33 -5.66 13.77
N PRO A 216 3.21 -5.33 15.06
CA PRO A 216 1.98 -5.59 15.80
C PRO A 216 0.79 -4.80 15.22
N ALA A 217 -0.43 -5.24 15.51
CA ALA A 217 -1.64 -4.57 15.04
C ALA A 217 -1.79 -3.12 15.56
N SER A 218 -1.14 -2.79 16.68
CA SER A 218 -1.11 -1.46 17.29
C SER A 218 -0.15 -0.47 16.62
N GLU A 219 0.73 -0.93 15.72
CA GLU A 219 1.61 -0.02 14.98
C GLU A 219 0.79 0.87 14.05
N GLU A 220 0.87 2.19 14.22
CA GLU A 220 0.00 3.15 13.55
C GLU A 220 0.67 3.88 12.39
N LYS A 221 1.98 4.11 12.44
CA LYS A 221 2.69 4.93 11.47
C LYS A 221 3.01 4.15 10.22
N PHE A 222 3.68 3.00 10.38
CA PHE A 222 4.13 2.14 9.29
C PHE A 222 3.91 0.68 9.66
N ASN A 223 2.73 0.17 9.31
CA ASN A 223 2.30 -1.18 9.66
C ASN A 223 2.60 -2.16 8.51
N VAL A 224 3.24 -3.29 8.85
CA VAL A 224 3.52 -4.39 7.92
C VAL A 224 2.91 -5.66 8.50
N PHE A 225 1.74 -6.02 7.99
CA PHE A 225 1.03 -7.23 8.38
C PHE A 225 1.43 -8.42 7.52
N VAL A 226 2.35 -9.25 8.01
CA VAL A 226 2.62 -10.57 7.39
C VAL A 226 1.52 -11.54 7.80
N ILE A 227 0.64 -11.91 6.87
CA ILE A 227 -0.52 -12.76 7.18
C ILE A 227 -0.11 -14.21 7.41
N ASN A 228 -0.61 -14.81 8.50
CA ASN A 228 -0.46 -16.24 8.74
C ASN A 228 -1.60 -17.02 8.09
N LEU A 229 -1.29 -17.79 7.04
CA LEU A 229 -2.26 -18.62 6.30
C LEU A 229 -2.24 -20.10 6.71
N GLN A 230 -1.36 -20.49 7.64
CA GLN A 230 -1.23 -21.86 8.12
C GLN A 230 -2.07 -22.15 9.36
N GLY A 231 -2.78 -21.13 9.87
CA GLY A 231 -3.56 -21.22 11.10
C GLY A 231 -2.70 -21.14 12.36
N GLY A 232 -3.34 -21.32 13.50
CA GLY A 232 -2.73 -21.17 14.83
C GLY A 232 -3.57 -20.25 15.73
N TRP A 233 -3.40 -20.42 17.04
CA TRP A 233 -3.93 -19.56 18.09
C TRP A 233 -2.74 -18.90 18.80
#